data_AF-A0AAE3DUV4-F1
#
_entry.id   AF-A0AAE3DUV4-F1
#
_cell.length_a   1.000
_cell.length_b   1.000
_cell.length_c   1.000
_cell.angle_alpha   90.00
_cell.angle_beta   90.00
_cell.angle_gamma   90.00
#
_symmetry.space_group_name_H-M   'P 1'
#
loop_
_entity.id
_entity.type
_entity.pdbx_description
1 polymer ?
#
loop_
_entity_poly.entity_id
_entity_poly.type
_entity_poly.pdbx_seq_one_letter_code
_entity_poly.pdbx_strand_id
1 'polypeptide(L)'
;MGQQVFKNENFYIDETKSNYIEQLQTMYQKDIVVPEMKYKEFLEKLYEKFSLKETTLSGIDKVTYATLNSNLINLDRSKIWIVINDESVKNFYKYYYQRFFNKSYVCLVYDPNLDTFYSNCSLFEAYIKIIRGINEEEIVKNTFKYRDYLNTMYQYQKLITELKNG
;
A
#
# COMPACT_ATOMS: atom_id res chain seq x y z
N MET A 1 1.19 -0.57 18.78
CA MET A 1 -0.09 -1.23 18.48
C MET A 1 -0.17 -1.39 16.96
N GLY A 2 -0.29 -2.62 16.45
CA GLY A 2 -0.21 -2.89 15.01
C GLY A 2 -1.39 -2.26 14.26
N GLN A 3 -1.12 -1.68 13.08
CA GLN A 3 -2.15 -1.14 12.20
C GLN A 3 -3.04 -2.29 11.71
N GLN A 4 -4.11 -2.56 12.44
CA GLN A 4 -5.06 -3.62 12.08
C GLN A 4 -6.02 -3.07 11.03
N VAL A 5 -5.92 -3.60 9.81
CA VAL A 5 -6.79 -3.22 8.68
C VAL A 5 -8.02 -4.11 8.59
N PHE A 6 -7.92 -5.36 9.05
CA PHE A 6 -8.98 -6.37 8.88
C PHE A 6 -9.42 -6.95 10.23
N LYS A 7 -10.70 -7.29 10.32
CA LYS A 7 -11.34 -7.83 11.53
C LYS A 7 -11.24 -9.36 11.67
N ASN A 8 -10.99 -10.09 10.57
CA ASN A 8 -10.94 -11.56 10.58
C ASN A 8 -9.51 -12.09 10.82
N GLU A 9 -9.36 -12.96 11.82
CA GLU A 9 -8.06 -13.51 12.25
C GLU A 9 -7.75 -14.94 11.73
N ASN A 10 -8.74 -15.65 11.17
CA ASN A 10 -8.55 -16.97 10.55
C ASN A 10 -8.29 -16.83 9.04
N PHE A 11 -7.12 -17.29 8.58
CA PHE A 11 -6.42 -16.68 7.44
C PHE A 11 -6.11 -17.63 6.27
N TYR A 12 -6.34 -18.95 6.36
CA TYR A 12 -5.88 -19.83 5.28
C TYR A 12 -6.87 -19.88 4.10
N ILE A 13 -6.48 -19.23 3.00
CA ILE A 13 -7.12 -19.37 1.68
C ILE A 13 -6.11 -20.05 0.75
N ASP A 14 -6.56 -21.12 0.08
CA ASP A 14 -5.74 -21.82 -0.92
C ASP A 14 -5.75 -21.08 -2.26
N GLU A 15 -4.65 -20.39 -2.54
CA GLU A 15 -4.42 -19.59 -3.76
C GLU A 15 -4.47 -20.43 -5.05
N THR A 16 -4.38 -21.76 -4.96
CA THR A 16 -4.39 -22.67 -6.13
C THR A 16 -5.80 -23.10 -6.54
N LYS A 17 -6.83 -22.80 -5.73
CA LYS A 17 -8.21 -23.19 -6.02
C LYS A 17 -8.86 -22.23 -7.01
N SER A 18 -9.69 -22.79 -7.90
CA SER A 18 -10.42 -22.00 -8.90
C SER A 18 -11.38 -20.97 -8.29
N ASN A 19 -11.86 -21.20 -7.06
CA ASN A 19 -12.74 -20.29 -6.33
C ASN A 19 -11.97 -19.31 -5.42
N TYR A 20 -10.66 -19.15 -5.59
CA TYR A 20 -9.81 -18.27 -4.78
C TYR A 20 -10.39 -16.85 -4.65
N ILE A 21 -10.77 -16.22 -5.78
CA ILE A 21 -11.34 -14.87 -5.78
C ILE A 21 -12.67 -14.80 -5.02
N GLU A 22 -13.53 -15.82 -5.13
CA GLU A 22 -14.82 -15.87 -4.42
C GLU A 22 -14.62 -15.97 -2.90
N GLN A 23 -13.58 -16.70 -2.47
CA GLN A 23 -13.19 -16.76 -1.06
C GLN A 23 -12.73 -15.39 -0.56
N LEU A 24 -11.90 -14.67 -1.34
CA LEU A 24 -11.47 -13.31 -0.98
C LEU A 24 -12.65 -12.34 -0.88
N GLN A 25 -13.59 -12.41 -1.83
CA GLN A 25 -14.81 -11.59 -1.82
C GLN A 25 -15.59 -11.78 -0.52
N THR A 26 -15.80 -13.04 -0.13
CA THR A 26 -16.51 -13.39 1.10
C THR A 26 -15.75 -12.92 2.34
N MET A 27 -14.43 -13.12 2.36
CA MET A 27 -13.57 -12.78 3.48
C MET A 27 -13.52 -11.27 3.75
N TYR A 28 -13.39 -10.48 2.68
CA TYR A 28 -13.12 -9.03 2.77
C TYR A 28 -14.35 -8.15 2.55
N GLN A 29 -15.53 -8.71 2.27
CA GLN A 29 -16.74 -7.96 1.92
C GLN A 29 -17.01 -6.74 2.82
N LYS A 30 -16.78 -6.88 4.13
CA LYS A 30 -17.05 -5.85 5.15
C LYS A 30 -15.92 -4.84 5.34
N ASP A 31 -14.75 -5.11 4.76
CA ASP A 31 -13.53 -4.32 4.91
C ASP A 31 -13.18 -3.56 3.60
N ILE A 32 -13.96 -3.74 2.52
CA ILE A 32 -13.78 -2.99 1.26
C ILE A 32 -14.15 -1.52 1.50
N VAL A 33 -13.24 -0.61 1.13
CA VAL A 33 -13.46 0.83 1.18
C VAL A 33 -14.02 1.29 -0.17
N VAL A 34 -15.19 1.95 -0.14
CA VAL A 34 -15.89 2.48 -1.32
C VAL A 34 -16.39 3.90 -1.01
N PRO A 35 -16.30 4.88 -1.94
CA PRO A 35 -15.63 4.81 -3.23
C PRO A 35 -14.09 4.95 -3.13
N GLU A 36 -13.40 4.84 -4.26
CA GLU A 36 -11.97 5.20 -4.34
C GLU A 36 -11.80 6.70 -4.13
N MET A 37 -11.06 7.08 -3.09
CA MET A 37 -10.82 8.49 -2.79
C MET A 37 -9.95 9.16 -3.86
N LYS A 38 -10.32 10.40 -4.18
CA LYS A 38 -9.56 11.26 -5.10
C LYS A 38 -8.32 11.83 -4.42
N TYR A 39 -7.36 12.28 -5.22
CA TYR A 39 -6.06 12.79 -4.76
C TYR A 39 -6.11 13.68 -3.51
N LYS A 40 -6.93 14.74 -3.50
CA LYS A 40 -6.96 15.71 -2.40
C LYS A 40 -7.42 15.09 -1.09
N GLU A 41 -8.59 14.47 -1.11
CA GLU A 41 -9.19 13.78 0.03
C GLU A 41 -8.26 12.68 0.56
N PHE A 42 -7.68 11.88 -0.34
CA PHE A 42 -6.81 10.80 0.08
C PHE A 42 -5.50 11.31 0.67
N LEU A 43 -4.92 12.38 0.11
CA LEU A 43 -3.72 13.00 0.65
C LEU A 43 -3.96 13.58 2.05
N GLU A 44 -5.11 14.22 2.29
CA GLU A 44 -5.52 14.69 3.63
C GLU A 44 -5.56 13.54 4.64
N LYS A 45 -6.24 12.44 4.28
CA LYS A 45 -6.28 11.21 5.11
C LYS A 45 -4.89 10.63 5.38
N LEU A 46 -3.97 10.71 4.42
CA LEU A 46 -2.59 10.26 4.61
C LEU A 46 -1.83 11.17 5.59
N TYR A 47 -2.02 12.50 5.52
CA TYR A 47 -1.41 13.43 6.48
C TYR A 47 -1.96 13.27 7.90
N GLU A 48 -3.24 12.92 8.07
CA GLU A 48 -3.81 12.60 9.38
C GLU A 48 -3.16 11.36 10.01
N LYS A 49 -2.72 10.42 9.17
CA LYS A 49 -2.25 9.10 9.60
C LYS A 49 -0.73 8.98 9.67
N PHE A 50 -0.02 9.79 8.88
CA PHE A 50 1.42 9.68 8.68
C PHE A 50 2.07 11.06 8.69
N SER A 51 3.23 11.13 9.34
CA SER A 51 4.15 12.25 9.21
C SER A 51 4.81 12.22 7.84
N LEU A 52 4.36 13.06 6.90
CA LEU A 52 4.88 13.12 5.53
C LEU A 52 5.68 14.41 5.31
N LYS A 53 6.87 14.29 4.71
CA LYS A 53 7.70 15.43 4.31
C LYS A 53 7.87 15.46 2.80
N GLU A 54 7.30 16.47 2.15
CA GLU A 54 7.47 16.68 0.71
C GLU A 54 8.95 16.89 0.36
N THR A 55 9.38 16.33 -0.75
CA THR A 55 10.78 16.37 -1.21
C THR A 55 10.87 16.30 -2.74
N THR A 56 12.08 16.48 -3.26
CA THR A 56 12.44 16.29 -4.67
C THR A 56 13.34 15.07 -4.83
N LEU A 57 13.60 14.66 -6.07
CA LEU A 57 14.57 13.59 -6.37
C LEU A 57 15.98 13.87 -5.86
N SER A 58 16.39 15.14 -5.80
CA SER A 58 17.67 15.55 -5.22
C SER A 58 17.68 15.48 -3.69
N GLY A 59 16.52 15.41 -3.04
CA GLY A 59 16.38 15.35 -1.58
C GLY A 59 16.34 13.93 -1.00
N ILE A 60 16.46 12.90 -1.83
CA ILE A 60 16.52 11.48 -1.41
C ILE A 60 17.91 10.88 -1.66
N ASP A 61 18.28 9.87 -0.88
CA ASP A 61 19.57 9.19 -1.06
C ASP A 61 19.54 8.24 -2.28
N LYS A 62 20.73 7.80 -2.71
CA LYS A 62 20.91 6.94 -3.89
C LYS A 62 20.19 5.59 -3.78
N VAL A 63 20.08 5.02 -2.58
CA VAL A 63 19.41 3.73 -2.38
C VAL A 63 17.90 3.93 -2.48
N THR A 64 17.36 4.96 -1.83
CA THR A 64 15.95 5.34 -1.97
C THR A 64 15.59 5.59 -3.43
N TYR A 65 16.39 6.37 -4.16
CA TYR A 65 16.19 6.61 -5.59
C TYR A 65 16.19 5.29 -6.39
N ALA A 66 17.17 4.41 -6.17
CA ALA A 66 17.24 3.14 -6.89
C ALA A 66 15.99 2.26 -6.65
N THR A 67 15.49 2.20 -5.41
CA THR A 67 14.28 1.43 -5.07
C THR A 67 12.97 2.05 -5.58
N LEU A 68 12.93 3.36 -5.81
CA LEU A 68 11.80 4.02 -6.47
C LEU A 68 11.84 3.83 -7.99
N ASN A 69 13.02 3.98 -8.59
CA ASN A 69 13.19 3.92 -10.03
C ASN A 69 13.01 2.50 -10.59
N SER A 70 13.18 1.45 -9.76
CA SER A 70 12.87 0.08 -10.16
C SER A 70 11.39 -0.18 -10.44
N ASN A 71 10.49 0.70 -10.01
CA ASN A 71 9.04 0.48 -10.09
C ASN A 71 8.40 0.97 -11.41
N LEU A 72 9.19 1.30 -12.44
CA LEU A 72 8.71 1.85 -13.73
C LEU A 72 7.87 3.14 -13.60
N ILE A 73 8.01 3.86 -12.48
CA ILE A 73 7.32 5.12 -12.23
C ILE A 73 8.06 6.25 -12.92
N ASN A 74 7.35 7.13 -13.60
CA ASN A 74 7.96 8.36 -14.12
C ASN A 74 8.11 9.38 -12.98
N LEU A 75 9.30 9.41 -12.39
CA LEU A 75 9.58 10.22 -11.21
C LEU A 75 9.69 11.73 -11.51
N ASP A 76 10.04 12.12 -12.73
CA ASP A 76 10.31 13.53 -13.10
C ASP A 76 9.07 14.44 -12.97
N ARG A 77 7.88 13.86 -13.14
CA ARG A 77 6.59 14.58 -13.01
C ARG A 77 5.84 14.27 -11.72
N SER A 78 6.38 13.37 -10.90
CA SER A 78 5.70 12.87 -9.72
C SER A 78 5.93 13.79 -8.51
N LYS A 79 4.95 13.83 -7.61
CA LYS A 79 5.15 14.42 -6.28
C LYS A 79 5.69 13.34 -5.33
N ILE A 80 6.66 13.69 -4.51
CA ILE A 80 7.36 12.73 -3.65
C ILE A 80 7.33 13.21 -2.21
N TRP A 81 7.02 12.29 -1.30
CA TRP A 81 7.11 12.50 0.14
C TRP A 81 7.98 11.43 0.77
N ILE A 82 8.82 11.85 1.71
CA ILE A 82 9.45 10.95 2.68
C ILE A 82 8.42 10.66 3.76
N VAL A 83 8.18 9.38 4.02
CA VAL A 83 7.38 8.93 5.17
C VAL A 83 8.29 8.96 6.39
N ILE A 84 8.07 9.86 7.35
CA ILE A 84 8.97 9.98 8.51
C ILE A 84 8.88 8.73 9.38
N ASN A 85 10.02 8.14 9.72
CA ASN A 85 10.11 6.92 10.53
C ASN A 85 9.79 7.20 12.00
N ASP A 86 8.50 7.25 12.33
CA ASP A 86 7.97 7.31 13.68
C ASP A 86 7.27 5.98 14.07
N GLU A 87 6.72 5.91 15.29
CA GLU A 87 6.09 4.70 15.79
C GLU A 87 4.87 4.26 14.96
N SER A 88 4.21 5.20 14.24
CA SER A 88 3.05 4.88 13.41
C SER A 88 3.44 4.02 12.20
N VAL A 89 4.63 4.19 11.64
CA VAL A 89 5.09 3.51 10.41
C VAL A 89 6.18 2.47 10.64
N LYS A 90 6.51 2.20 11.90
CA LYS A 90 7.60 1.29 12.30
C LYS A 90 7.54 -0.09 11.65
N ASN A 91 6.34 -0.64 11.44
CA ASN A 91 6.18 -1.94 10.76
C ASN A 91 6.57 -1.86 9.27
N PHE A 92 6.26 -0.75 8.59
CA PHE A 92 6.67 -0.55 7.20
C PHE A 92 8.18 -0.42 7.09
N TYR A 93 8.80 0.31 8.02
CA TYR A 93 10.25 0.45 8.08
C TYR A 93 10.96 -0.86 8.48
N LYS A 94 10.43 -1.63 9.45
CA LYS A 94 10.93 -2.98 9.79
C LYS A 94 10.90 -3.88 8.54
N TYR A 95 9.76 -3.93 7.85
CA TYR A 95 9.59 -4.72 6.63
C TYR A 95 10.55 -4.30 5.51
N TYR A 96 10.70 -2.99 5.31
CA TYR A 96 11.53 -2.41 4.26
C TYR A 96 13.01 -2.67 4.52
N TYR A 97 13.49 -2.48 5.76
CA TYR A 97 14.88 -2.70 6.13
C TYR A 97 15.32 -4.16 6.19
N GLN A 98 14.39 -5.12 6.32
CA GLN A 98 14.71 -6.53 6.11
C GLN A 98 15.17 -6.84 4.68
N ARG A 99 14.85 -5.97 3.70
CA ARG A 99 15.13 -6.17 2.27
C ARG A 99 16.17 -5.19 1.73
N PHE A 100 16.24 -4.00 2.30
CA PHE A 100 17.08 -2.91 1.83
C PHE A 100 17.91 -2.33 2.98
N PHE A 101 19.11 -1.83 2.68
CA PHE A 101 20.09 -1.39 3.69
C PHE A 101 19.51 -0.39 4.70
N ASN A 102 19.92 -0.54 5.96
CA ASN A 102 19.69 0.46 7.01
C ASN A 102 20.19 1.83 6.51
N LYS A 103 19.27 2.81 6.40
CA LYS A 103 19.42 4.26 6.04
C LYS A 103 18.68 4.74 4.80
N SER A 104 17.98 3.90 4.02
CA SER A 104 17.05 4.39 2.99
C SER A 104 15.71 4.84 3.58
N TYR A 105 14.95 5.62 2.81
CA TYR A 105 13.64 6.12 3.19
C TYR A 105 12.54 5.30 2.53
N VAL A 106 11.43 5.12 3.26
CA VAL A 106 10.16 4.76 2.63
C VAL A 106 9.57 6.05 2.05
N CYS A 107 9.18 6.00 0.79
CA CYS A 107 8.63 7.15 0.09
C CYS A 107 7.22 6.88 -0.40
N LEU A 108 6.37 7.90 -0.31
CA LEU A 108 5.11 7.98 -1.02
C LEU A 108 5.34 8.78 -2.31
N VAL A 109 4.85 8.28 -3.43
CA VAL A 109 4.95 8.96 -4.73
C VAL A 109 3.56 9.07 -5.34
N TYR A 110 3.22 10.23 -5.89
CA TYR A 110 1.98 10.45 -6.63
C TYR A 110 2.28 10.79 -8.10
N ASP A 111 1.77 9.98 -9.02
CA ASP A 111 1.75 10.30 -10.45
C ASP A 111 0.44 11.03 -10.79
N PRO A 112 0.48 12.34 -11.11
CA PRO A 112 -0.71 13.12 -11.42
C PRO A 112 -1.41 12.70 -12.72
N ASN A 113 -0.69 12.08 -13.66
CA ASN A 113 -1.28 11.67 -14.95
C ASN A 113 -2.12 10.40 -14.81
N LEU A 114 -1.74 9.51 -13.89
CA LEU A 114 -2.45 8.26 -13.62
C LEU A 114 -3.38 8.37 -12.42
N ASP A 115 -3.40 9.52 -11.73
CA ASP A 115 -4.03 9.71 -10.43
C ASP A 115 -3.74 8.53 -9.49
N THR A 116 -2.45 8.16 -9.35
CA THR A 116 -2.06 6.93 -8.63
C THR A 116 -0.94 7.19 -7.64
N PHE A 117 -1.06 6.57 -6.46
CA PHE A 117 -0.04 6.59 -5.42
C PHE A 117 0.77 5.29 -5.43
N TYR A 118 2.08 5.42 -5.23
CA TYR A 118 3.07 4.35 -5.21
C TYR A 118 3.98 4.47 -4.00
N SER A 119 4.73 3.40 -3.73
CA SER A 119 5.76 3.39 -2.70
C SER A 119 6.88 2.40 -3.03
N ASN A 120 8.11 2.73 -2.65
CA ASN A 120 9.24 1.80 -2.72
C ASN A 120 9.18 0.70 -1.64
N CYS A 121 8.26 0.81 -0.68
CA CYS A 121 7.92 -0.27 0.26
C CYS A 121 6.60 -0.91 -0.18
N SER A 122 6.64 -2.17 -0.63
CA SER A 122 5.46 -2.91 -1.10
C SER A 122 4.39 -3.10 -0.03
N LEU A 123 4.77 -3.28 1.24
CA LEU A 123 3.83 -3.37 2.34
C LEU A 123 3.09 -2.04 2.57
N PHE A 124 3.80 -0.92 2.47
CA PHE A 124 3.19 0.41 2.56
C PHE A 124 2.34 0.71 1.31
N GLU A 125 2.79 0.30 0.12
CA GLU A 125 2.02 0.45 -1.12
C GLU A 125 0.70 -0.33 -1.08
N ALA A 126 0.74 -1.58 -0.60
CA ALA A 126 -0.47 -2.38 -0.42
C ALA A 126 -1.42 -1.71 0.57
N TYR A 127 -0.89 -1.20 1.69
CA TYR A 127 -1.68 -0.47 2.68
C TYR A 127 -2.41 0.73 2.06
N ILE A 128 -1.70 1.62 1.36
CA ILE A 128 -2.31 2.81 0.76
C ILE A 128 -3.32 2.45 -0.33
N LYS A 129 -3.08 1.40 -1.13
CA LYS A 129 -4.06 0.91 -2.13
C LYS A 129 -5.35 0.46 -1.45
N ILE A 130 -5.26 -0.29 -0.36
CA ILE A 130 -6.43 -0.75 0.40
C ILE A 130 -7.19 0.44 1.00
N ILE A 131 -6.50 1.33 1.73
CA ILE A 131 -7.20 2.42 2.42
C ILE A 131 -7.71 3.51 1.48
N ARG A 132 -7.19 3.60 0.24
CA ARG A 132 -7.70 4.47 -0.82
C ARG A 132 -9.07 4.01 -1.30
N GLY A 133 -9.31 2.70 -1.30
CA GLY A 133 -10.56 2.09 -1.73
C GLY A 133 -10.64 1.84 -3.23
N ILE A 134 -11.83 1.42 -3.65
CA ILE A 134 -12.15 1.06 -5.03
C ILE A 134 -13.56 1.55 -5.38
N ASN A 135 -13.80 1.86 -6.66
CA ASN A 135 -15.12 2.28 -7.14
C ASN A 135 -16.09 1.09 -7.25
N GLU A 136 -17.36 1.35 -6.94
CA GLU A 136 -18.44 0.35 -6.99
C GLU A 136 -18.58 -0.30 -8.38
N GLU A 137 -18.36 0.46 -9.45
CA GLU A 137 -18.40 -0.05 -10.83
C GLU A 137 -17.41 -1.21 -11.06
N GLU A 138 -16.20 -1.13 -10.48
CA GLU A 138 -15.18 -2.17 -10.60
C GLU A 138 -15.62 -3.47 -9.89
N ILE A 139 -16.31 -3.31 -8.76
CA ILE A 139 -16.86 -4.41 -7.95
C ILE A 139 -17.98 -5.10 -8.73
N VAL A 140 -18.98 -4.33 -9.19
CA VAL A 140 -20.15 -4.85 -9.91
C VAL A 140 -19.74 -5.56 -11.20
N LYS A 141 -18.78 -5.01 -11.94
CA LYS A 141 -18.26 -5.62 -13.16
C LYS A 141 -17.24 -6.74 -12.92
N ASN A 142 -16.88 -7.00 -11.66
CA ASN A 142 -15.85 -7.96 -11.26
C ASN A 142 -14.57 -7.85 -12.10
N THR A 143 -14.08 -6.61 -12.24
CA THR A 143 -12.97 -6.28 -13.13
C THR A 143 -11.64 -6.83 -12.59
N PHE A 144 -10.61 -6.78 -13.44
CA PHE A 144 -9.25 -7.06 -13.00
C PHE A 144 -8.82 -6.18 -11.82
N LYS A 145 -9.19 -4.89 -11.81
CA LYS A 145 -8.86 -3.94 -10.73
C LYS A 145 -9.47 -4.38 -9.40
N TYR A 146 -10.71 -4.89 -9.41
CA TYR A 146 -11.33 -5.44 -8.20
C TYR A 146 -10.62 -6.70 -7.69
N ARG A 147 -10.28 -7.63 -8.58
CA ARG A 147 -9.55 -8.85 -8.21
C ARG A 147 -8.16 -8.53 -7.66
N ASP A 148 -7.46 -7.58 -8.27
CA ASP A 148 -6.16 -7.10 -7.79
C ASP A 148 -6.27 -6.41 -6.42
N TYR A 149 -7.33 -5.63 -6.18
CA TYR A 149 -7.60 -5.02 -4.88
C TYR A 149 -7.81 -6.09 -3.78
N LEU A 150 -8.62 -7.12 -4.05
CA LEU A 150 -8.81 -8.24 -3.12
C LEU A 150 -7.50 -9.00 -2.87
N ASN A 151 -6.73 -9.26 -3.91
CA ASN A 151 -5.40 -9.87 -3.77
C ASN A 151 -4.48 -9.01 -2.92
N THR A 152 -4.50 -7.70 -3.09
CA THR A 152 -3.71 -6.76 -2.30
C THR A 152 -4.10 -6.82 -0.83
N MET A 153 -5.40 -6.90 -0.51
CA MET A 153 -5.88 -7.12 0.87
C MET A 153 -5.32 -8.42 1.46
N TYR A 154 -5.41 -9.51 0.71
CA TYR A 154 -4.90 -10.82 1.13
C TYR A 154 -3.39 -10.82 1.39
N GLN A 155 -2.61 -10.34 0.43
CA GLN A 155 -1.15 -10.29 0.55
C GLN A 155 -0.71 -9.35 1.68
N TYR A 156 -1.39 -8.21 1.88
CA TYR A 156 -1.11 -7.32 3.00
C TYR A 156 -1.32 -8.04 4.34
N GLN A 157 -2.44 -8.74 4.50
CA GLN A 157 -2.74 -9.48 5.72
C GLN A 157 -1.71 -10.59 5.99
N LYS A 158 -1.29 -11.32 4.94
CA LYS A 158 -0.22 -12.32 5.00
C LYS A 158 1.06 -11.74 5.58
N LEU A 159 1.55 -10.66 4.98
CA LEU A 159 2.83 -10.04 5.35
C LEU A 159 2.80 -9.44 6.75
N ILE A 160 1.69 -8.82 7.17
CA ILE A 160 1.55 -8.31 8.54
C ILE A 160 1.55 -9.45 9.57
N THR A 161 0.94 -10.59 9.24
CA THR A 161 0.91 -11.76 10.13
C THR A 161 2.31 -12.35 10.28
N GLU A 162 3.06 -12.49 9.18
CA GLU A 162 4.46 -12.92 9.19
C GLU A 162 5.34 -11.99 10.04
N LEU A 163 5.17 -10.67 9.93
CA LEU A 163 5.94 -9.67 10.70
C LEU A 163 5.67 -9.68 12.21
N LYS A 164 4.48 -10.14 12.64
CA LYS A 164 4.12 -10.30 14.05
C LYS A 164 4.73 -11.56 14.65
N ASN A 165 4.93 -12.59 13.83
CA ASN A 165 5.41 -13.90 14.26
C ASN A 165 6.94 -14.05 14.17
N GLY A 166 7.66 -13.05 13.62
CA GLY A 166 9.13 -13.00 13.51
C GLY A 166 9.74 -11.78 14.19
#